data_AF-A0A382Z3R6-F1
#
_entry.id   AF-A0A382Z3R6-F1
#
_cell.length_a   1.000
_cell.length_b   1.000
_cell.length_c   1.000
_cell.angle_alpha   90.00
_cell.angle_beta   90.00
_cell.angle_gamma   90.00
#
_symmetry.space_group_name_H-M   'P 1'
#
loop_
_entity.id
_entity.type
_entity.pdbx_description
1 polymer ?
#
loop_
_entity_poly.entity_id
_entity_poly.type
_entity_poly.pdbx_seq_one_letter_code
_entity_poly.pdbx_strand_id
1 'polypeptide(L)'
;MTYNAKIICTILNKLFMATLTNQIRDKFRNILMFDQNMLILAALLGFLAGFASTFFRWMIDFFGSIFSVNGLSMVGIPSQMYPFLLPFMPMLGGFLIGFICKYFPNAVKENGVHKVMYAVALNDGKVRKRTIASCAITSSITIGSGGSAGREGPTVQIGAAVGSTIGQLLHLSTERMRVLVGCGAAAGIAASFNAPLAGVLFALEIILGDFTIHTFSPIIIASVIGTVTGRALEGN
;
A
#
# COMPACT_ATOMS: atom_id res chain seq x y z
N MET A 1 23.51 26.89 -37.34
CA MET A 1 22.49 25.94 -37.84
C MET A 1 22.43 24.60 -37.07
N THR A 2 23.26 24.36 -36.05
CA THR A 2 23.36 23.07 -35.33
C THR A 2 22.40 22.88 -34.15
N TYR A 3 21.73 23.93 -33.66
CA TYR A 3 20.80 23.83 -32.52
C TYR A 3 19.47 23.13 -32.86
N ASN A 4 18.96 23.28 -34.09
CA ASN A 4 17.67 22.71 -34.50
C ASN A 4 17.70 21.17 -34.60
N ALA A 5 18.86 20.58 -34.95
CA ALA A 5 18.98 19.13 -35.12
C ALA A 5 18.89 18.35 -33.79
N LYS A 6 19.44 18.88 -32.68
CA LYS A 6 19.37 18.24 -31.35
C LYS A 6 17.95 18.24 -30.76
N ILE A 7 17.19 19.32 -30.97
CA ILE A 7 15.81 19.44 -30.48
C ILE A 7 14.90 18.45 -31.22
N ILE A 8 15.02 18.37 -32.55
CA ILE A 8 14.24 17.44 -33.38
C ILE A 8 14.53 15.98 -33.00
N CYS A 9 15.81 15.63 -32.78
CA CYS A 9 16.19 14.27 -32.37
C CYS A 9 15.66 13.90 -30.97
N THR A 10 15.62 14.85 -30.03
CA THR A 10 15.07 14.64 -28.68
C THR A 10 13.56 14.44 -28.71
N ILE A 11 12.84 15.19 -29.54
CA ILE A 11 11.38 15.07 -29.71
C ILE A 11 11.03 13.75 -30.39
N LEU A 12 11.75 13.37 -31.45
CA LEU A 12 11.57 12.07 -32.12
C LEU A 12 11.83 10.89 -31.19
N ASN A 13 12.88 10.94 -30.37
CA ASN A 13 13.20 9.85 -29.45
C ASN A 13 12.16 9.73 -28.32
N LYS A 14 11.60 10.85 -27.85
CA LYS A 14 10.48 10.88 -26.89
C LYS A 14 9.19 10.32 -27.49
N LEU A 15 8.87 10.68 -28.73
CA LEU A 15 7.71 10.15 -29.46
C LEU A 15 7.88 8.65 -29.73
N PHE A 16 9.07 8.20 -30.12
CA PHE A 16 9.35 6.79 -30.39
C PHE A 16 9.28 5.94 -29.12
N MET A 17 9.86 6.40 -28.00
CA MET A 17 9.73 5.72 -26.70
C MET A 17 8.29 5.73 -26.17
N ALA A 18 7.54 6.80 -26.40
CA ALA A 18 6.11 6.83 -26.06
C ALA A 18 5.32 5.80 -26.88
N THR A 19 5.58 5.68 -28.18
CA THR A 19 4.92 4.69 -29.04
C THR A 19 5.31 3.26 -28.68
N LEU A 20 6.58 3.01 -28.33
CA LEU A 20 7.05 1.70 -27.89
C LEU A 20 6.41 1.28 -26.55
N THR A 21 6.33 2.23 -25.61
CA THR A 21 5.63 2.04 -24.32
C THR A 21 4.14 1.77 -24.55
N ASN A 22 3.52 2.47 -25.50
CA ASN A 22 2.11 2.27 -25.84
C ASN A 22 1.87 0.90 -26.49
N GLN A 23 2.74 0.44 -27.39
CA GLN A 23 2.63 -0.89 -28.01
C GLN A 23 2.84 -2.02 -27.01
N ILE A 24 3.81 -1.90 -26.10
CA ILE A 24 4.02 -2.89 -25.03
C ILE A 24 2.81 -2.92 -24.10
N ARG A 25 2.28 -1.74 -23.72
CA ARG A 25 1.07 -1.61 -22.89
C ARG A 25 -0.16 -2.21 -23.55
N ASP A 26 -0.37 -1.99 -24.84
CA ASP A 26 -1.54 -2.52 -25.55
C ASP A 26 -1.45 -4.04 -25.80
N LYS A 27 -0.23 -4.56 -26.00
CA LYS A 27 -0.01 -6.02 -26.08
C LYS A 27 -0.21 -6.70 -24.73
N PHE A 28 0.24 -6.07 -23.63
CA PHE A 28 -0.06 -6.52 -22.25
C PHE A 28 -1.56 -6.42 -21.95
N ARG A 29 -2.22 -5.33 -22.35
CA ARG A 29 -3.66 -5.09 -22.18
C ARG A 29 -4.50 -6.18 -22.84
N ASN A 30 -4.20 -6.52 -24.09
CA ASN A 30 -4.92 -7.55 -24.82
C ASN A 30 -4.65 -8.96 -24.27
N ILE A 31 -3.44 -9.23 -23.74
CA ILE A 31 -3.14 -10.48 -23.04
C ILE A 31 -3.87 -10.59 -21.70
N LEU A 32 -4.15 -9.47 -21.01
CA LEU A 32 -4.77 -9.40 -19.68
C LEU A 32 -6.30 -9.28 -19.66
N MET A 33 -6.97 -9.06 -20.80
CA MET A 33 -8.40 -8.77 -20.85
C MET A 33 -9.35 -10.00 -20.83
N PHE A 34 -8.83 -11.23 -21.00
CA PHE A 34 -9.60 -12.49 -20.88
C PHE A 34 -9.91 -12.84 -19.42
N ASP A 35 -11.10 -13.35 -19.08
CA ASP A 35 -11.57 -13.58 -17.69
C ASP A 35 -10.67 -14.50 -16.84
N GLN A 36 -9.85 -15.36 -17.46
CA GLN A 36 -8.83 -16.16 -16.74
C GLN A 36 -7.65 -15.33 -16.18
N ASN A 37 -7.43 -14.09 -16.63
CA ASN A 37 -6.28 -13.27 -16.21
C ASN A 37 -6.50 -12.51 -14.91
N MET A 38 -7.74 -12.40 -14.42
CA MET A 38 -8.01 -11.78 -13.11
C MET A 38 -7.34 -12.56 -11.97
N LEU A 39 -7.26 -13.89 -12.07
CA LEU A 39 -6.59 -14.73 -11.06
C LEU A 39 -5.06 -14.54 -11.09
N ILE A 40 -4.46 -14.42 -12.27
CA ILE A 40 -3.02 -14.13 -12.43
C ILE A 40 -2.71 -12.74 -11.87
N LEU A 41 -3.57 -11.76 -12.16
CA LEU A 41 -3.39 -10.40 -11.67
C LEU A 41 -3.60 -10.32 -10.16
N ALA A 42 -4.54 -11.09 -9.62
CA ALA A 42 -4.75 -11.24 -8.19
C ALA A 42 -3.55 -11.90 -7.50
N ALA A 43 -2.94 -12.90 -8.14
CA ALA A 43 -1.71 -13.53 -7.64
C ALA A 43 -0.55 -12.53 -7.59
N LEU A 44 -0.32 -11.79 -8.67
CA LEU A 44 0.68 -10.73 -8.72
C LEU A 44 0.42 -9.65 -7.66
N LEU A 45 -0.85 -9.25 -7.50
CA LEU A 45 -1.24 -8.28 -6.48
C LEU A 45 -1.06 -8.81 -5.06
N GLY A 46 -1.35 -10.09 -4.82
CA GLY A 46 -1.10 -10.75 -3.55
C GLY A 46 0.37 -10.62 -3.15
N PHE A 47 1.27 -10.91 -4.10
CA PHE A 47 2.70 -10.77 -3.88
C PHE A 47 3.12 -9.32 -3.63
N LEU A 48 2.70 -8.38 -4.48
CA LEU A 48 3.10 -6.97 -4.37
C LEU A 48 2.53 -6.28 -3.12
N ALA A 49 1.25 -6.51 -2.81
CA ALA A 49 0.60 -5.97 -1.62
C ALA A 49 1.13 -6.64 -0.34
N GLY A 50 1.40 -7.95 -0.38
CA GLY A 50 2.05 -8.67 0.72
C GLY A 50 3.45 -8.12 1.00
N PHE A 51 4.27 -7.96 -0.04
CA PHE A 51 5.59 -7.32 0.07
C PHE A 51 5.50 -5.89 0.64
N ALA A 52 4.58 -5.07 0.13
CA ALA A 52 4.39 -3.71 0.62
C ALA A 52 3.92 -3.67 2.09
N SER A 53 3.07 -4.60 2.51
CA SER A 53 2.64 -4.76 3.90
C SER A 53 3.79 -5.16 4.82
N THR A 54 4.61 -6.13 4.42
CA THR A 54 5.79 -6.53 5.20
C THR A 54 6.80 -5.41 5.30
N PHE A 55 7.04 -4.69 4.20
CA PHE A 55 7.91 -3.51 4.22
C PHE A 55 7.39 -2.44 5.17
N PHE A 56 6.08 -2.19 5.19
CA PHE A 56 5.46 -1.28 6.17
C PHE A 56 5.66 -1.75 7.61
N ARG A 57 5.57 -3.06 7.88
CA ARG A 57 5.86 -3.61 9.21
C ARG A 57 7.31 -3.38 9.61
N TRP A 58 8.27 -3.61 8.72
CA TRP A 58 9.67 -3.29 8.98
C TRP A 58 9.90 -1.80 9.25
N MET A 59 9.14 -0.92 8.60
CA MET A 59 9.17 0.51 8.94
C MET A 59 8.64 0.78 10.36
N ILE A 60 7.53 0.14 10.77
CA ILE A 60 7.03 0.24 12.15
C ILE A 60 8.10 -0.24 13.14
N ASP A 61 8.72 -1.40 12.90
CA ASP A 61 9.74 -1.97 13.78
C ASP A 61 10.99 -1.09 13.83
N PHE A 62 11.38 -0.47 12.71
CA PHE A 62 12.47 0.50 12.66
C PHE A 62 12.20 1.72 13.54
N PHE A 63 11.06 2.40 13.37
CA PHE A 63 10.70 3.53 14.24
C PHE A 63 10.49 3.07 15.69
N GLY A 64 9.92 1.87 15.89
CA GLY A 64 9.80 1.22 17.19
C GLY A 64 11.14 1.06 17.89
N SER A 65 12.17 0.63 17.18
CA SER A 65 13.52 0.49 17.74
C SER A 65 14.13 1.83 18.15
N ILE A 66 13.84 2.91 17.40
CA ILE A 66 14.32 4.28 17.68
C ILE A 66 13.63 4.86 18.92
N PHE A 67 12.31 4.68 19.05
CA PHE A 67 11.51 5.24 20.14
C PHE A 67 11.42 4.32 21.37
N SER A 68 11.97 3.11 21.32
CA SER A 68 11.98 2.15 22.42
C SER A 68 13.25 2.27 23.27
N VAL A 69 13.30 1.51 24.37
CA VAL A 69 14.44 1.35 25.28
C VAL A 69 15.75 1.10 24.54
N ASN A 70 15.71 0.38 23.41
CA ASN A 70 16.88 0.15 22.56
C ASN A 70 17.45 1.45 21.99
N GLY A 71 16.60 2.37 21.53
CA GLY A 71 17.03 3.69 21.07
C GLY A 71 17.62 4.52 22.21
N LEU A 72 16.99 4.49 23.39
CA LEU A 72 17.51 5.18 24.59
C LEU A 72 18.87 4.63 25.05
N SER A 73 19.07 3.32 25.01
CA SER A 73 20.34 2.68 25.39
C SER A 73 21.45 2.98 24.40
N MET A 74 21.14 3.06 23.09
CA MET A 74 22.10 3.48 22.06
C MET A 74 22.57 4.93 22.22
N VAL A 75 21.73 5.80 22.76
CA VAL A 75 22.08 7.20 23.09
C VAL A 75 22.90 7.29 24.40
N GLY A 76 23.01 6.19 25.16
CA GLY A 76 23.76 6.14 26.42
C GLY A 76 22.95 6.60 27.63
N ILE A 77 21.61 6.60 27.55
CA ILE A 77 20.75 7.01 28.66
C ILE A 77 20.70 5.88 29.71
N PRO A 78 20.93 6.20 31.00
CA PRO A 78 20.94 5.21 32.07
C PRO A 78 19.54 4.61 32.29
N SER A 79 19.48 3.33 32.65
CA SER A 79 18.24 2.55 32.73
C SER A 79 17.23 3.06 33.77
N GLN A 80 17.71 3.78 34.78
CA GLN A 80 16.89 4.43 35.79
C GLN A 80 15.98 5.53 35.21
N MET A 81 16.33 6.10 34.05
CA MET A 81 15.57 7.18 33.40
C MET A 81 14.51 6.66 32.42
N TYR A 82 14.55 5.38 32.03
CA TYR A 82 13.61 4.83 31.04
C TYR A 82 12.13 5.00 31.43
N PRO A 83 11.70 4.75 32.68
CA PRO A 83 10.29 4.91 33.06
C PRO A 83 9.77 6.34 32.89
N PHE A 84 10.63 7.34 33.05
CA PHE A 84 10.27 8.75 32.92
C PHE A 84 10.27 9.20 31.46
N LEU A 85 11.15 8.65 30.61
CA LEU A 85 11.33 9.11 29.24
C LEU A 85 10.43 8.38 28.22
N LEU A 86 10.04 7.13 28.49
CA LEU A 86 9.15 6.35 27.60
C LEU A 86 7.83 7.07 27.27
N PRO A 87 7.11 7.67 28.23
CA PRO A 87 5.88 8.40 27.95
C PRO A 87 6.05 9.63 27.04
N PHE A 88 7.26 10.18 26.94
CA PHE A 88 7.55 11.30 26.03
C PHE A 88 7.73 10.86 24.57
N MET A 89 7.96 9.57 24.31
CA MET A 89 8.17 9.07 22.94
C MET A 89 6.93 9.22 22.05
N PRO A 90 5.70 8.84 22.50
CA PRO A 90 4.48 9.14 21.75
C PRO A 90 4.23 10.65 21.57
N MET A 91 4.66 11.49 22.52
CA MET A 91 4.53 12.95 22.43
C MET A 91 5.41 13.50 21.30
N LEU A 92 6.65 13.03 21.19
CA LEU A 92 7.55 13.37 20.08
C LEU A 92 7.02 12.86 18.74
N GLY A 93 6.52 11.62 18.69
CA GLY A 93 5.89 11.06 17.49
C GLY A 93 4.69 11.90 17.04
N GLY A 94 3.80 12.24 17.97
CA GLY A 94 2.66 13.13 17.72
C GLY A 94 3.07 14.53 17.27
N PHE A 95 4.13 15.10 17.83
CA PHE A 95 4.69 16.38 17.40
C PHE A 95 5.21 16.33 15.97
N LEU A 96 5.98 15.30 15.60
CA LEU A 96 6.49 15.09 14.24
C LEU A 96 5.33 14.94 13.24
N ILE A 97 4.31 14.16 13.58
CA ILE A 97 3.12 13.99 12.74
C ILE A 97 2.31 15.28 12.63
N GLY A 98 2.20 16.05 13.71
CA GLY A 98 1.59 17.38 13.70
C GLY A 98 2.32 18.33 12.76
N PHE A 99 3.65 18.30 12.75
CA PHE A 99 4.46 19.07 11.81
C PHE A 99 4.23 18.62 10.36
N ILE A 100 4.24 17.31 10.09
CA ILE A 100 3.93 16.75 8.76
C ILE A 100 2.52 17.16 8.31
N CYS A 101 1.54 17.15 9.22
CA CYS A 101 0.16 17.56 8.92
C CYS A 101 0.08 19.05 8.52
N LYS A 102 0.89 19.91 9.15
CA LYS A 102 0.94 21.35 8.84
C LYS A 102 1.54 21.64 7.46
N TYR A 103 2.67 21.01 7.11
CA TYR A 103 3.37 21.29 5.86
C TYR A 103 2.89 20.43 4.68
N PHE A 104 2.43 19.21 4.95
CA PHE A 104 1.96 18.25 3.96
C PHE A 104 0.57 17.71 4.33
N PRO A 105 -0.48 18.55 4.37
CA PRO A 105 -1.81 18.14 4.82
C PRO A 105 -2.41 17.00 3.99
N ASN A 106 -2.08 16.95 2.69
CA ASN A 106 -2.52 15.90 1.79
C ASN A 106 -1.91 14.52 2.13
N ALA A 107 -0.77 14.47 2.81
CA ALA A 107 -0.11 13.23 3.19
C ALA A 107 -0.85 12.50 4.33
N VAL A 108 -1.62 13.23 5.14
CA VAL A 108 -2.32 12.69 6.32
C VAL A 108 -3.83 12.59 6.06
N LYS A 109 -4.45 13.61 5.43
CA LYS A 109 -5.90 13.62 5.16
C LYS A 109 -6.35 12.51 4.22
N GLU A 110 -5.44 11.96 3.44
CA GLU A 110 -5.72 10.86 2.53
C GLU A 110 -5.66 9.49 3.19
N ASN A 111 -5.31 9.40 4.48
CA ASN A 111 -5.12 8.12 5.15
C ASN A 111 -6.42 7.56 5.77
N GLY A 112 -6.48 6.23 5.88
CA GLY A 112 -7.54 5.49 6.54
C GLY A 112 -8.40 4.63 5.60
N VAL A 113 -8.98 3.56 6.17
CA VAL A 113 -9.83 2.60 5.47
C VAL A 113 -11.04 3.28 4.82
N HIS A 114 -11.62 4.28 5.49
CA HIS A 114 -12.75 5.04 4.98
C HIS A 114 -12.46 5.71 3.61
N LYS A 115 -11.20 6.08 3.32
CA LYS A 115 -10.82 6.61 2.00
C LYS A 115 -10.80 5.54 0.92
N VAL A 116 -10.45 4.31 1.28
CA VAL A 116 -10.55 3.16 0.37
C VAL A 116 -12.02 2.86 0.08
N MET A 117 -12.86 2.78 1.11
CA MET A 117 -14.30 2.58 0.95
C MET A 117 -14.93 3.68 0.09
N TYR A 118 -14.60 4.94 0.38
CA TYR A 118 -15.04 6.09 -0.42
C TYR A 118 -14.56 6.00 -1.88
N ALA A 119 -13.32 5.54 -2.11
CA ALA A 119 -12.81 5.37 -3.46
C ALA A 119 -13.57 4.27 -4.21
N VAL A 120 -13.83 3.12 -3.59
CA VAL A 120 -14.60 2.02 -4.18
C VAL A 120 -16.04 2.45 -4.49
N ALA A 121 -16.70 3.14 -3.55
CA ALA A 121 -18.08 3.58 -3.70
C ALA A 121 -18.24 4.71 -4.74
N LEU A 122 -17.38 5.74 -4.69
CA LEU A 122 -17.63 7.02 -5.36
C LEU A 122 -16.54 7.47 -6.36
N ASN A 123 -15.36 6.82 -6.40
CA ASN A 123 -14.29 7.18 -7.34
C ASN A 123 -13.82 5.99 -8.19
N ASP A 124 -14.71 5.08 -8.57
CA ASP A 124 -14.41 3.91 -9.39
C ASP A 124 -13.30 2.97 -8.84
N GLY A 125 -13.00 3.01 -7.54
CA GLY A 125 -11.86 2.29 -6.97
C GLY A 125 -10.51 2.96 -7.23
N LYS A 126 -10.48 4.24 -7.64
CA LYS A 126 -9.24 5.00 -7.87
C LYS A 126 -8.70 5.57 -6.56
N VAL A 127 -7.61 4.97 -6.09
CA VAL A 127 -6.83 5.41 -4.93
C VAL A 127 -5.56 6.10 -5.42
N ARG A 128 -5.14 7.17 -4.75
CA ARG A 128 -3.95 7.93 -5.15
C ARG A 128 -2.68 7.14 -4.81
N LYS A 129 -1.81 6.90 -5.80
CA LYS A 129 -0.54 6.17 -5.61
C LYS A 129 0.37 6.76 -4.53
N ARG A 130 0.33 8.08 -4.32
CA ARG A 130 1.13 8.77 -3.28
C ARG A 130 0.75 8.34 -1.87
N THR A 131 -0.47 7.85 -1.69
CA THR A 131 -1.00 7.39 -0.40
C THR A 131 -0.23 6.20 0.14
N ILE A 132 0.39 5.38 -0.73
CA ILE A 132 1.25 4.25 -0.32
C ILE A 132 2.37 4.76 0.59
N ALA A 133 3.17 5.71 0.08
CA ALA A 133 4.31 6.23 0.82
C ALA A 133 3.89 7.12 1.99
N SER A 134 2.89 7.99 1.80
CA SER A 134 2.46 8.90 2.87
C SER A 134 1.85 8.16 4.04
N CYS A 135 0.99 7.17 3.79
CA CYS A 135 0.39 6.35 4.83
C CYS A 135 1.44 5.48 5.52
N ALA A 136 2.35 4.83 4.77
CA ALA A 136 3.41 4.03 5.35
C ALA A 136 4.29 4.84 6.32
N ILE A 137 4.78 6.01 5.89
CA ILE A 137 5.67 6.84 6.73
C ILE A 137 4.93 7.37 7.96
N THR A 138 3.77 8.00 7.76
CA THR A 138 3.05 8.65 8.86
C THR A 138 2.53 7.64 9.89
N SER A 139 2.01 6.50 9.44
CA SER A 139 1.57 5.45 10.34
C SER A 139 2.71 4.74 11.04
N SER A 140 3.86 4.55 10.39
CA SER A 140 5.04 3.93 11.03
C SER A 140 5.61 4.79 12.15
N ILE A 141 5.65 6.12 11.97
CA ILE A 141 6.08 7.04 13.03
C ILE A 141 5.10 6.99 14.21
N THR A 142 3.79 7.10 13.95
CA THR A 142 2.78 7.07 15.01
C THR A 142 2.83 5.76 15.79
N ILE A 143 2.76 4.61 15.11
CA ILE A 143 2.74 3.28 15.74
C ILE A 143 4.10 2.99 16.39
N GLY A 144 5.20 3.26 15.69
CA GLY A 144 6.57 3.04 16.19
C GLY A 144 6.90 3.90 17.42
N SER A 145 6.35 5.11 17.53
CA SER A 145 6.51 5.94 18.73
C SER A 145 5.70 5.48 19.96
N GLY A 146 4.84 4.47 19.80
CA GLY A 146 3.92 4.01 20.85
C GLY A 146 2.59 4.76 20.89
N GLY A 147 2.19 5.42 19.79
CA GLY A 147 0.87 6.03 19.68
C GLY A 147 -0.26 4.99 19.63
N SER A 148 -1.44 5.35 20.13
CA SER A 148 -2.62 4.47 20.15
C SER A 148 -3.22 4.31 18.75
N ALA A 149 -2.59 3.47 17.93
CA ALA A 149 -3.01 3.15 16.58
C ALA A 149 -2.63 1.71 16.20
N GLY A 150 -3.46 1.06 15.39
CA GLY A 150 -3.19 -0.26 14.82
C GLY A 150 -2.62 -0.18 13.40
N ARG A 151 -1.92 -1.24 13.00
CA ARG A 151 -1.43 -1.43 11.62
C ARG A 151 -2.51 -1.87 10.63
N GLU A 152 -3.72 -2.20 11.11
CA GLU A 152 -4.87 -2.66 10.30
C GLU A 152 -5.19 -1.70 9.16
N GLY A 153 -5.55 -0.46 9.50
CA GLY A 153 -5.98 0.53 8.53
C GLY A 153 -4.93 0.90 7.48
N PRO A 154 -3.68 1.21 7.89
CA PRO A 154 -2.60 1.52 6.94
C PRO A 154 -2.33 0.37 5.98
N THR A 155 -2.35 -0.87 6.46
CA THR A 155 -2.07 -2.04 5.62
C THR A 155 -3.13 -2.25 4.55
N VAL A 156 -4.42 -2.12 4.92
CA VAL A 156 -5.55 -2.12 3.97
C VAL A 156 -5.32 -1.08 2.89
N GLN A 157 -4.99 0.14 3.31
CA GLN A 157 -4.88 1.26 2.40
C GLN A 157 -3.68 1.15 1.45
N ILE A 158 -2.53 0.72 1.96
CA ILE A 158 -1.34 0.45 1.16
C ILE A 158 -1.67 -0.63 0.11
N GLY A 159 -2.24 -1.76 0.53
CA GLY A 159 -2.63 -2.83 -0.37
C GLY A 159 -3.65 -2.40 -1.42
N ALA A 160 -4.72 -1.70 -0.99
CA ALA A 160 -5.73 -1.12 -1.88
C ALA A 160 -5.14 -0.15 -2.90
N ALA A 161 -4.19 0.70 -2.48
CA ALA A 161 -3.52 1.65 -3.35
C ALA A 161 -2.60 0.95 -4.37
N VAL A 162 -1.94 -0.15 -3.99
CA VAL A 162 -1.20 -1.01 -4.93
C VAL A 162 -2.16 -1.60 -5.98
N GLY A 163 -3.27 -2.20 -5.51
CA GLY A 163 -4.36 -2.71 -6.37
C GLY A 163 -4.87 -1.69 -7.38
N SER A 164 -5.21 -0.51 -6.87
CA SER A 164 -5.70 0.60 -7.70
C SER A 164 -4.66 1.11 -8.69
N THR A 165 -3.38 1.17 -8.29
CA THR A 165 -2.31 1.66 -9.16
C THR A 165 -2.12 0.72 -10.36
N ILE A 166 -2.15 -0.60 -10.13
CA ILE A 166 -2.06 -1.60 -11.21
C ILE A 166 -3.31 -1.52 -12.10
N GLY A 167 -4.51 -1.46 -11.51
CA GLY A 167 -5.74 -1.34 -12.28
C GLY A 167 -5.79 -0.08 -13.15
N GLN A 168 -5.27 1.05 -12.65
CA GLN A 168 -5.18 2.31 -13.40
C GLN A 168 -4.14 2.20 -14.54
N LEU A 169 -2.99 1.59 -14.28
CA LEU A 169 -1.97 1.38 -15.30
C LEU A 169 -2.49 0.53 -16.47
N LEU A 170 -3.31 -0.47 -16.16
CA LEU A 170 -3.92 -1.38 -17.13
C LEU A 170 -5.23 -0.85 -17.75
N HIS A 171 -5.70 0.33 -17.33
CA HIS A 171 -6.95 0.96 -17.81
C HIS A 171 -8.16 0.01 -17.73
N LEU A 172 -8.31 -0.68 -16.60
CA LEU A 172 -9.39 -1.64 -16.40
C LEU A 172 -10.75 -0.95 -16.18
N SER A 173 -11.82 -1.70 -16.42
CA SER A 173 -13.19 -1.26 -16.10
C SER A 173 -13.34 -1.01 -14.60
N THR A 174 -14.31 -0.16 -14.23
CA THR A 174 -14.60 0.17 -12.82
C THR A 174 -14.85 -1.08 -11.97
N GLU A 175 -15.58 -2.06 -12.49
CA GLU A 175 -15.85 -3.31 -11.78
C GLU A 175 -14.55 -4.07 -11.46
N ARG A 176 -13.70 -4.30 -12.47
CA ARG A 176 -12.41 -4.98 -12.31
C ARG A 176 -11.45 -4.17 -11.41
N MET A 177 -11.49 -2.83 -11.49
CA MET A 177 -10.73 -1.96 -10.59
C MET A 177 -11.09 -2.19 -9.13
N ARG A 178 -12.39 -2.23 -8.81
CA ARG A 178 -12.86 -2.48 -7.43
C ARG A 178 -12.39 -3.84 -6.93
N VAL A 179 -12.45 -4.88 -7.76
CA VAL A 179 -11.94 -6.21 -7.40
C VAL A 179 -10.45 -6.19 -7.07
N LEU A 180 -9.63 -5.49 -7.87
CA LEU A 180 -8.19 -5.38 -7.59
C LEU A 180 -7.88 -4.59 -6.33
N VAL A 181 -8.65 -3.54 -6.05
CA VAL A 181 -8.57 -2.81 -4.77
C VAL A 181 -8.88 -3.74 -3.61
N GLY A 182 -9.94 -4.56 -3.72
CA GLY A 182 -10.28 -5.58 -2.73
C GLY A 182 -9.20 -6.65 -2.57
N CYS A 183 -8.64 -7.16 -3.67
CA CYS A 183 -7.53 -8.12 -3.67
C CYS A 183 -6.31 -7.56 -2.92
N GLY A 184 -5.93 -6.31 -3.22
CA GLY A 184 -4.83 -5.64 -2.54
C GLY A 184 -5.09 -5.42 -1.05
N ALA A 185 -6.31 -4.96 -0.70
CA ALA A 185 -6.72 -4.79 0.70
C ALA A 185 -6.69 -6.12 1.49
N ALA A 186 -7.23 -7.19 0.90
CA ALA A 186 -7.23 -8.52 1.49
C ALA A 186 -5.81 -9.05 1.70
N ALA A 187 -4.97 -8.98 0.65
CA ALA A 187 -3.56 -9.39 0.71
C ALA A 187 -2.75 -8.62 1.75
N GLY A 188 -2.99 -7.31 1.88
CA GLY A 188 -2.38 -6.50 2.91
C GLY A 188 -2.73 -7.01 4.32
N ILE A 189 -4.03 -7.05 4.65
CA ILE A 189 -4.48 -7.56 5.96
C ILE A 189 -3.91 -8.95 6.22
N ALA A 190 -4.05 -9.85 5.25
CA ALA A 190 -3.61 -11.23 5.37
C ALA A 190 -2.11 -11.36 5.65
N ALA A 191 -1.27 -10.59 4.94
CA ALA A 191 0.17 -10.55 5.15
C ALA A 191 0.55 -9.97 6.52
N SER A 192 -0.12 -8.89 6.95
CA SER A 192 0.16 -8.27 8.24
C SER A 192 -0.27 -9.16 9.41
N PHE A 193 -1.48 -9.72 9.37
CA PHE A 193 -2.09 -10.44 10.50
C PHE A 193 -1.89 -11.95 10.45
N ASN A 194 -1.20 -12.46 9.43
CA ASN A 194 -1.07 -13.90 9.18
C ASN A 194 -2.44 -14.61 9.12
N ALA A 195 -3.45 -13.91 8.62
CA ALA A 195 -4.86 -14.28 8.73
C ALA A 195 -5.56 -14.17 7.35
N PRO A 196 -5.35 -15.14 6.44
CA PRO A 196 -5.88 -15.07 5.07
C PRO A 196 -7.40 -14.97 5.02
N LEU A 197 -8.12 -15.74 5.85
CA LEU A 197 -9.58 -15.71 5.88
C LEU A 197 -10.11 -14.37 6.38
N ALA A 198 -9.46 -13.75 7.37
CA ALA A 198 -9.84 -12.43 7.86
C ALA A 198 -9.65 -11.36 6.78
N GLY A 199 -8.55 -11.40 6.02
CA GLY A 199 -8.33 -10.48 4.90
C GLY A 199 -9.40 -10.60 3.81
N VAL A 200 -9.81 -11.83 3.47
CA VAL A 200 -10.87 -12.08 2.49
C VAL A 200 -12.20 -11.52 2.97
N LEU A 201 -12.63 -11.87 4.18
CA LEU A 201 -13.90 -11.40 4.73
C LEU A 201 -13.92 -9.88 4.88
N PHE A 202 -12.83 -9.29 5.37
CA PHE A 202 -12.71 -7.84 5.49
C PHE A 202 -12.87 -7.13 4.13
N ALA A 203 -12.25 -7.64 3.07
CA ALA A 203 -12.38 -7.05 1.74
C ALA A 203 -13.80 -7.19 1.18
N LEU A 204 -14.43 -8.35 1.35
CA LEU A 204 -15.77 -8.61 0.83
C LEU A 204 -16.85 -7.82 1.59
N GLU A 205 -16.80 -7.84 2.92
CA GLU A 205 -17.85 -7.28 3.77
C GLU A 205 -17.69 -5.76 3.97
N ILE A 206 -16.47 -5.29 4.21
CA ILE A 206 -16.22 -3.88 4.56
C ILE A 206 -15.87 -3.03 3.35
N ILE A 207 -15.06 -3.55 2.41
CA ILE A 207 -14.57 -2.73 1.29
C ILE A 207 -15.50 -2.78 0.09
N LEU A 208 -15.96 -3.98 -0.30
CA LEU A 208 -16.75 -4.19 -1.53
C LEU A 208 -18.25 -4.21 -1.27
N GLY A 209 -18.70 -4.85 -0.18
CA GLY A 209 -20.11 -5.09 0.09
C GLY A 209 -20.77 -6.04 -0.91
N ASP A 210 -19.99 -6.90 -1.59
CA ASP A 210 -20.47 -7.84 -2.61
C ASP A 210 -19.78 -9.21 -2.47
N PHE A 211 -20.55 -10.29 -2.64
CA PHE A 211 -20.16 -11.69 -2.47
C PHE A 211 -20.28 -12.52 -3.77
N THR A 212 -20.28 -11.87 -4.94
CA THR A 212 -20.30 -12.56 -6.23
C THR A 212 -19.09 -13.50 -6.42
N ILE A 213 -19.29 -14.66 -7.07
CA ILE A 213 -18.23 -15.67 -7.29
C ILE A 213 -17.03 -15.09 -8.05
N HIS A 214 -17.29 -14.15 -8.96
CA HIS A 214 -16.28 -13.47 -9.77
C HIS A 214 -15.35 -12.57 -8.94
N THR A 215 -15.80 -12.10 -7.77
CA THR A 215 -14.99 -11.26 -6.86
C THR A 215 -14.36 -12.10 -5.76
N PHE A 216 -15.07 -13.11 -5.27
CA PHE A 216 -14.62 -14.02 -4.22
C PHE A 216 -13.33 -14.76 -4.58
N SER A 217 -13.30 -15.40 -5.75
CA SER A 217 -12.18 -16.25 -6.18
C SER A 217 -10.83 -15.52 -6.26
N PRO A 218 -10.71 -14.36 -6.96
CA PRO A 218 -9.44 -13.63 -7.01
C PRO A 218 -9.01 -13.08 -5.64
N ILE A 219 -9.95 -12.66 -4.79
CA ILE A 219 -9.63 -12.12 -3.46
C ILE A 219 -8.99 -13.18 -2.57
N ILE A 220 -9.47 -14.42 -2.61
CA ILE A 220 -8.85 -15.55 -1.90
C ILE A 220 -7.42 -15.76 -2.37
N ILE A 221 -7.21 -15.84 -3.68
CA ILE A 221 -5.87 -16.08 -4.25
C ILE A 221 -4.89 -14.98 -3.81
N ALA A 222 -5.30 -13.71 -3.93
CA ALA A 222 -4.49 -12.58 -3.49
C ALA A 222 -4.17 -12.65 -1.99
N SER A 223 -5.17 -12.98 -1.16
CA SER A 223 -5.02 -13.09 0.30
C SER A 223 -4.05 -14.20 0.71
N VAL A 224 -4.17 -15.38 0.10
CA VAL A 224 -3.27 -16.52 0.35
C VAL A 224 -1.85 -16.18 -0.08
N ILE A 225 -1.66 -15.63 -1.28
CA ILE A 225 -0.33 -15.26 -1.77
C ILE A 225 0.29 -14.13 -0.92
N GLY A 226 -0.52 -13.16 -0.50
CA GLY A 226 -0.08 -12.12 0.43
C GLY A 226 0.40 -12.72 1.76
N THR A 227 -0.35 -13.66 2.32
CA THR A 227 0.03 -14.39 3.54
C THR A 227 1.35 -15.15 3.35
N VAL A 228 1.47 -15.92 2.27
CA VAL A 228 2.69 -16.69 1.96
C VAL A 228 3.89 -15.75 1.79
N THR A 229 3.71 -14.62 1.11
CA THR A 229 4.76 -13.61 0.94
C THR A 229 5.19 -13.03 2.29
N GLY A 230 4.23 -12.68 3.15
CA GLY A 230 4.52 -12.19 4.50
C GLY A 230 5.28 -13.22 5.35
N ARG A 231 4.83 -14.47 5.35
CA ARG A 231 5.50 -15.58 6.04
C ARG A 231 6.93 -15.82 5.55
N ALA A 232 7.12 -15.85 4.22
CA ALA A 232 8.42 -16.08 3.62
C ALA A 232 9.45 -15.00 4.00
N LEU A 233 9.00 -13.75 4.18
CA LEU A 233 9.87 -12.62 4.54
C LEU A 233 10.10 -12.50 6.05
N GLU A 234 9.15 -12.92 6.89
CA GLU A 234 9.25 -12.83 8.35
C GLU A 234 9.77 -14.11 9.02
N GLY A 235 9.78 -15.24 8.32
CA GLY A 235 10.22 -16.53 8.84
C GLY A 235 9.21 -17.22 9.78
N ASN A 236 7.91 -16.90 9.64
CA ASN A 236 6.80 -17.47 10.42
C ASN A 236 6.05 -18.60 9.70
#